data_AF-A0A7S2AVR5-F1
#
_entry.id   AF-A0A7S2AVR5-F1
#
_cell.length_a   1.000
_cell.length_b   1.000
_cell.length_c   1.000
_cell.angle_alpha   90.00
_cell.angle_beta   90.00
_cell.angle_gamma   90.00
#
_symmetry.space_group_name_H-M   'P 1'
#
loop_
_entity.id
_entity.type
_entity.pdbx_description
1 polymer ?
#
loop_
_entity_poly.entity_id
_entity_poly.type
_entity_poly.pdbx_seq_one_letter_code
_entity_poly.pdbx_strand_id
1 'polypeptide(L)'
;EQMTPLQKSLVLLAVRTDQTIKGLQEIIDAKLGREYLEPPSFNLDEVYGDSHNCMPLIFVLSSGADPMAELLRLAARLDMTERKAAVSLGQGQGPKAIKMVDEACKMGHWVLLQNCHLYKSFMPTLEKMCDNLEESNLIHKDFRLYLTSMPAAYFPVPVLQNGIKLTIEPPKGFRANVLRSFMTVTDDQLNDSAKSVEWKRIQFGLKFFHAVIQERRKFGPLGWNIRYEFNDSDLEASSTITHNMLELDGPIPWDTLLFVIGHINYGGRV
;
A
#
# COMPACT_ATOMS: atom_id res chain seq x y z
N GLU A 1 -42.68 -15.57 -16.67
CA GLU A 1 -42.05 -14.48 -15.91
C GLU A 1 -40.56 -14.41 -16.24
N GLN A 2 -39.97 -13.21 -16.33
CA GLN A 2 -38.52 -13.07 -16.46
C GLN A 2 -37.85 -13.17 -15.09
N MET A 3 -36.81 -13.99 -14.98
CA MET A 3 -36.03 -14.12 -13.75
C MET A 3 -35.34 -12.79 -13.39
N THR A 4 -35.38 -12.43 -12.11
CA THR A 4 -34.63 -11.30 -11.56
C THR A 4 -33.11 -11.56 -11.66
N PRO A 5 -32.27 -10.50 -11.68
CA PRO A 5 -30.82 -10.65 -11.64
C PRO A 5 -30.32 -11.52 -10.49
N LEU A 6 -30.90 -11.38 -9.29
CA LEU A 6 -30.56 -12.22 -8.14
C LEU A 6 -30.91 -13.70 -8.39
N GLN A 7 -32.10 -13.98 -8.91
CA GLN A 7 -32.50 -15.35 -9.27
C GLN A 7 -31.58 -15.94 -10.34
N LYS A 8 -31.14 -15.15 -11.33
CA LYS A 8 -30.15 -15.59 -12.34
C LYS A 8 -28.81 -15.93 -11.68
N SER A 9 -28.31 -15.12 -10.76
CA SER A 9 -27.07 -15.40 -10.03
C SER A 9 -27.17 -16.61 -9.10
N LEU A 10 -28.35 -16.88 -8.51
CA LEU A 10 -28.58 -18.11 -7.75
C LEU A 10 -28.54 -19.37 -8.64
N VAL A 11 -29.08 -19.28 -9.87
CA VAL A 11 -28.94 -20.36 -10.85
C VAL A 11 -27.49 -20.54 -11.29
N LEU A 12 -26.74 -19.46 -11.50
CA LEU A 12 -25.29 -19.53 -11.74
C LEU A 12 -24.57 -20.20 -10.57
N LEU A 13 -24.89 -19.87 -9.32
CA LEU A 13 -24.30 -20.53 -8.16
C LEU A 13 -24.56 -22.04 -8.16
N ALA A 14 -25.74 -22.48 -8.58
CA ALA A 14 -26.09 -23.90 -8.62
C ALA A 14 -25.43 -24.67 -9.78
N VAL A 15 -25.28 -24.04 -10.95
CA VAL A 15 -24.90 -24.74 -12.20
C VAL A 15 -23.48 -24.38 -12.68
N ARG A 16 -23.01 -23.17 -12.38
CA ARG A 16 -21.73 -22.60 -12.80
C ARG A 16 -21.14 -21.68 -11.74
N THR A 17 -20.65 -22.29 -10.67
CA THR A 17 -20.05 -21.60 -9.52
C THR A 17 -18.95 -20.61 -9.95
N ASP A 18 -18.21 -20.93 -11.01
CA ASP A 18 -17.15 -20.11 -11.61
C ASP A 18 -17.65 -18.76 -12.17
N GLN A 19 -18.91 -18.67 -12.60
CA GLN A 19 -19.53 -17.43 -13.12
C GLN A 19 -20.31 -16.66 -12.05
N THR A 20 -20.43 -17.19 -10.83
CA THR A 20 -21.22 -16.55 -9.77
C THR A 20 -20.69 -15.15 -9.44
N ILE A 21 -19.36 -14.99 -9.37
CA ILE A 21 -18.74 -13.70 -9.07
C ILE A 21 -19.14 -12.68 -10.13
N LYS A 22 -19.06 -13.04 -11.41
CA LYS A 22 -19.44 -12.17 -12.53
C LYS A 22 -20.93 -11.82 -12.47
N GLY A 23 -21.80 -12.80 -12.22
CA GLY A 23 -23.24 -12.56 -12.07
C GLY A 23 -23.58 -11.63 -10.90
N LEU A 24 -22.87 -11.72 -9.78
CA LEU A 24 -23.03 -10.80 -8.65
C LEU A 24 -22.49 -9.39 -8.97
N GLN A 25 -21.36 -9.30 -9.68
CA GLN A 25 -20.81 -8.02 -10.13
C GLN A 25 -21.78 -7.27 -11.05
N GLU A 26 -22.43 -7.98 -11.99
CA GLU A 26 -23.47 -7.40 -12.86
C GLU A 26 -24.66 -6.83 -12.07
N ILE A 27 -25.04 -7.47 -10.96
CA ILE A 27 -26.09 -6.94 -10.06
C ILE A 27 -25.64 -5.63 -9.41
N ILE A 28 -24.41 -5.59 -8.90
CA ILE A 28 -23.84 -4.41 -8.24
C ILE A 28 -23.74 -3.25 -9.24
N ASP A 29 -23.20 -3.49 -10.43
CA ASP A 29 -23.09 -2.49 -11.50
C ASP A 29 -24.47 -1.91 -11.86
N ALA A 30 -25.46 -2.78 -12.03
CA ALA A 30 -26.82 -2.35 -12.40
C ALA A 30 -27.60 -1.65 -11.27
N LYS A 31 -27.23 -1.84 -9.99
CA LYS A 31 -28.00 -1.32 -8.83
C LYS A 31 -27.32 -0.20 -8.07
N LEU A 32 -26.00 -0.27 -7.93
CA LEU A 32 -25.19 0.68 -7.18
C LEU A 32 -24.25 1.45 -8.10
N GLY A 33 -23.87 0.86 -9.24
CA GLY A 33 -22.93 1.45 -10.20
C GLY A 33 -21.56 0.78 -10.15
N ARG A 34 -20.82 0.94 -11.25
CA ARG A 34 -19.51 0.32 -11.46
C ARG A 34 -18.44 0.75 -10.44
N GLU A 35 -18.56 1.94 -9.88
CA GLU A 35 -17.65 2.46 -8.85
C GLU A 35 -17.62 1.61 -7.57
N TYR A 36 -18.66 0.81 -7.31
CA TYR A 36 -18.68 -0.14 -6.19
C TYR A 36 -17.97 -1.46 -6.50
N LEU A 37 -17.53 -1.67 -7.75
CA LEU A 37 -16.74 -2.82 -8.19
C LEU A 37 -15.26 -2.50 -8.32
N GLU A 38 -14.93 -1.23 -8.52
CA GLU A 38 -13.58 -0.75 -8.72
C GLU A 38 -13.11 -0.07 -7.42
N PRO A 39 -12.01 -0.51 -6.80
CA PRO A 39 -11.53 0.16 -5.59
C PRO A 39 -11.17 1.61 -5.94
N PRO A 40 -11.57 2.60 -5.11
CA PRO A 40 -11.22 3.99 -5.35
C PRO A 40 -9.69 4.16 -5.33
N SER A 41 -9.19 5.13 -6.10
CA SER A 41 -7.78 5.51 -6.03
C SER A 41 -7.46 6.02 -4.62
N PHE A 42 -6.43 5.46 -4.00
CA PHE A 42 -5.96 5.92 -2.70
C PHE A 42 -5.46 7.37 -2.80
N ASN A 43 -6.10 8.29 -2.06
CA ASN A 43 -5.69 9.69 -1.98
C ASN A 43 -5.52 10.10 -0.52
N LEU A 44 -4.28 10.26 -0.08
CA LEU A 44 -3.97 10.60 1.31
C LEU A 44 -4.36 12.06 1.65
N ASP A 45 -4.52 12.94 0.65
CA ASP A 45 -4.96 14.32 0.87
C ASP A 45 -6.41 14.45 1.27
N GLU A 46 -7.28 13.77 0.54
CA GLU A 46 -8.71 13.74 0.83
C GLU A 46 -8.92 13.17 2.23
N VAL A 47 -8.21 12.08 2.54
CA VAL A 47 -8.22 11.45 3.86
C VAL A 47 -7.75 12.43 4.95
N TYR A 48 -6.68 13.18 4.71
CA TYR A 48 -6.21 14.19 5.67
C TYR A 48 -7.24 15.32 5.86
N GLY A 49 -7.90 15.74 4.79
CA GLY A 49 -8.96 16.76 4.81
C GLY A 49 -10.19 16.32 5.60
N ASP A 50 -10.56 15.04 5.50
CA ASP A 50 -11.65 14.43 6.26
C ASP A 50 -11.27 14.08 7.70
N SER A 51 -9.99 14.22 8.07
CA SER A 51 -9.49 13.88 9.39
C SER A 51 -9.40 15.06 10.36
N HIS A 52 -9.39 14.76 11.65
CA HIS A 52 -9.16 15.75 12.71
C HIS A 52 -8.11 15.27 13.73
N ASN A 53 -7.81 16.14 14.70
CA ASN A 53 -6.76 15.97 15.70
C ASN A 53 -6.98 14.84 16.72
N CYS A 54 -8.21 14.39 16.94
CA CYS A 54 -8.49 13.29 17.85
C CYS A 54 -8.75 11.96 17.12
N MET A 55 -8.77 11.97 15.79
CA MET A 55 -9.06 10.79 14.98
C MET A 55 -7.76 10.12 14.49
N PRO A 56 -7.45 8.89 14.95
CA PRO A 56 -6.26 8.19 14.48
C PRO A 56 -6.42 7.75 13.02
N LEU A 57 -5.34 7.86 12.25
CA LEU A 57 -5.24 7.42 10.86
C LEU A 57 -4.48 6.09 10.82
N ILE A 58 -5.17 5.02 10.45
CA ILE A 58 -4.68 3.64 10.60
C ILE A 58 -4.36 3.05 9.24
N PHE A 59 -3.07 2.97 8.91
CA PHE A 59 -2.59 2.22 7.76
C PHE A 59 -2.61 0.72 8.06
N VAL A 60 -3.57 0.03 7.47
CA VAL A 60 -3.66 -1.42 7.46
C VAL A 60 -2.72 -1.93 6.38
N LEU A 61 -1.59 -2.48 6.83
CA LEU A 61 -0.51 -2.95 5.96
C LEU A 61 -0.84 -4.32 5.39
N SER A 62 -0.53 -4.49 4.09
CA SER A 62 -0.46 -5.78 3.43
C SER A 62 1.01 -6.12 3.14
N SER A 63 1.35 -7.39 2.97
CA SER A 63 2.74 -7.80 2.65
C SER A 63 3.22 -7.08 1.38
N GLY A 64 4.31 -6.33 1.51
CA GLY A 64 4.92 -5.57 0.42
C GLY A 64 4.36 -4.16 0.18
N ALA A 65 3.39 -3.69 0.99
CA ALA A 65 2.87 -2.33 0.91
C ALA A 65 3.38 -1.46 2.08
N ASP A 66 4.05 -0.35 1.76
CA ASP A 66 4.53 0.63 2.74
C ASP A 66 3.95 2.04 2.47
N PRO A 67 3.15 2.61 3.40
CA PRO A 67 2.59 3.95 3.26
C PRO A 67 3.61 5.08 3.47
N MET A 68 4.83 4.78 3.89
CA MET A 68 5.80 5.80 4.30
C MET A 68 6.11 6.82 3.22
N ALA A 69 6.33 6.38 1.98
CA ALA A 69 6.66 7.30 0.89
C ALA A 69 5.55 8.33 0.66
N GLU A 70 4.29 7.89 0.71
CA GLU A 70 3.13 8.76 0.48
C GLU A 70 2.89 9.71 1.66
N LEU A 71 3.09 9.23 2.90
CA LEU A 71 3.03 10.07 4.09
C LEU A 71 4.13 11.15 4.10
N LEU A 72 5.35 10.82 3.64
CA LEU A 72 6.44 11.78 3.53
C LEU A 72 6.16 12.86 2.47
N ARG A 73 5.57 12.47 1.33
CA ARG A 73 5.12 13.43 0.30
C ARG A 73 4.03 14.35 0.83
N LEU A 74 3.06 13.81 1.56
CA LEU A 74 2.03 14.64 2.21
C LEU A 74 2.65 15.61 3.21
N ALA A 75 3.57 15.13 4.06
CA ALA A 75 4.24 15.97 5.06
C ALA A 75 5.05 17.09 4.41
N ALA A 76 5.73 16.83 3.28
CA ALA A 76 6.46 17.85 2.54
C ALA A 76 5.56 18.98 2.02
N ARG A 77 4.40 18.62 1.49
CA ARG A 77 3.45 19.57 0.93
C ARG A 77 2.70 20.39 1.98
N LEU A 78 2.42 19.80 3.15
CA LEU A 78 1.74 20.47 4.26
C LEU A 78 2.70 21.12 5.26
N ASP A 79 3.98 21.26 4.90
CA ASP A 79 5.02 21.85 5.76
C ASP A 79 5.15 21.18 7.15
N MET A 80 4.93 19.86 7.18
CA MET A 80 5.03 19.01 8.37
C MET A 80 6.32 18.19 8.39
N THR A 81 7.22 18.39 7.44
CA THR A 81 8.49 17.65 7.34
C THR A 81 9.32 17.74 8.61
N GLU A 82 9.45 18.92 9.20
CA GLU A 82 10.21 19.11 10.46
C GLU A 82 9.32 18.91 11.70
N ARG A 83 8.00 18.93 11.53
CA ARG A 83 6.99 18.81 12.58
C ARG A 83 6.36 17.41 12.63
N LYS A 84 7.17 16.37 12.37
CA LYS A 84 6.76 14.97 12.45
C LYS A 84 7.79 14.13 13.19
N ALA A 85 7.31 13.13 13.92
CA ALA A 85 8.14 12.14 14.58
C ALA A 85 7.60 10.73 14.31
N ALA A 86 8.49 9.75 14.20
CA ALA A 86 8.14 8.35 14.01
C ALA A 86 8.81 7.47 15.07
N VAL A 87 8.10 6.44 15.50
CA VAL A 87 8.65 5.39 16.37
C VAL A 87 8.08 4.03 15.99
N SER A 88 8.97 3.07 15.73
CA SER A 88 8.59 1.67 15.58
C SER A 88 8.30 1.07 16.95
N LEU A 89 7.08 0.58 17.14
CA LEU A 89 6.68 -0.06 18.38
C LEU A 89 7.35 -1.43 18.52
N GLY A 90 8.03 -1.59 19.64
CA GLY A 90 8.76 -2.79 20.02
C GLY A 90 9.09 -2.74 21.50
N GLN A 91 9.73 -3.79 22.01
CA GLN A 91 10.07 -3.88 23.42
C GLN A 91 10.89 -2.66 23.88
N GLY A 92 10.40 -1.97 24.93
CA GLY A 92 11.05 -0.78 25.48
C GLY A 92 10.71 0.55 24.81
N GLN A 93 9.98 0.58 23.68
CA GLN A 93 9.61 1.82 22.99
C GLN A 93 8.32 2.47 23.51
N GLY A 94 7.54 1.76 24.34
CA GLY A 94 6.25 2.24 24.86
C GLY A 94 6.32 3.62 25.55
N PRO A 95 7.19 3.84 26.56
CA PRO A 95 7.30 5.14 27.23
C PRO A 95 7.70 6.28 26.29
N LYS A 96 8.56 6.00 25.30
CA LYS A 96 8.95 6.97 24.28
C LYS A 96 7.77 7.35 23.38
N ALA A 97 6.98 6.37 22.96
CA ALA A 97 5.78 6.60 22.15
C ALA A 97 4.75 7.47 22.88
N ILE A 98 4.49 7.19 24.16
CA ILE A 98 3.56 7.97 24.99
C ILE A 98 4.03 9.42 25.07
N LYS A 99 5.27 9.64 25.49
CA LYS A 99 5.84 10.99 25.62
C LYS A 99 5.80 11.76 24.30
N MET A 100 6.12 11.09 23.19
CA MET A 100 6.10 11.67 21.86
C MET A 100 4.69 12.14 21.46
N VAL A 101 3.66 11.34 21.75
CA VAL A 101 2.26 11.73 21.50
C VAL A 101 1.85 12.91 22.39
N ASP A 102 2.17 12.87 23.69
CA ASP A 102 1.81 13.95 24.62
C ASP A 102 2.44 15.30 24.24
N GLU A 103 3.69 15.30 23.80
CA GLU A 103 4.38 16.51 23.32
C GLU A 103 3.79 17.00 21.99
N ALA A 104 3.55 16.07 21.06
CA ALA A 104 2.98 16.39 19.75
C ALA A 104 1.56 16.95 19.83
N CYS A 105 0.74 16.48 20.79
CA CYS A 105 -0.60 17.01 21.05
C CYS A 105 -0.58 18.50 21.39
N LYS A 106 0.47 18.97 22.07
CA LYS A 106 0.64 20.38 22.46
C LYS A 106 1.23 21.22 21.32
N MET A 107 2.18 20.67 20.57
CA MET A 107 2.92 21.38 19.53
C MET A 107 2.26 21.30 18.14
N GLY A 108 1.24 20.45 17.98
CA GLY A 108 0.60 20.22 16.67
C GLY A 108 1.45 19.39 15.72
N HIS A 109 2.31 18.53 16.24
CA HIS A 109 3.17 17.68 15.42
C HIS A 109 2.44 16.42 14.96
N TRP A 110 2.95 15.77 13.92
CA TRP A 110 2.47 14.46 13.51
C TRP A 110 3.28 13.38 14.21
N VAL A 111 2.60 12.34 14.69
CA VAL A 111 3.24 11.17 15.27
C VAL A 111 2.87 9.95 14.47
N LEU A 112 3.89 9.19 14.07
CA LEU A 112 3.73 7.91 13.40
C LEU A 112 4.19 6.78 14.33
N LEU A 113 3.23 5.97 14.80
CA LEU A 113 3.53 4.72 15.50
C LEU A 113 3.55 3.58 14.49
N GLN A 114 4.75 3.06 14.22
CA GLN A 114 4.94 2.03 13.21
C GLN A 114 4.85 0.63 13.81
N ASN A 115 4.37 -0.32 13.02
CA ASN A 115 4.35 -1.75 13.34
C ASN A 115 3.62 -2.08 14.64
N CYS A 116 2.45 -1.48 14.89
CA CYS A 116 1.67 -1.65 16.13
C CYS A 116 1.40 -3.12 16.48
N HIS A 117 1.07 -3.94 15.49
CA HIS A 117 0.93 -5.40 15.63
C HIS A 117 2.15 -6.10 16.26
N LEU A 118 3.38 -5.58 16.16
CA LEU A 118 4.53 -6.23 16.78
C LEU A 118 4.56 -6.08 18.30
N TYR A 119 3.77 -5.16 18.88
CA TYR A 119 3.79 -4.87 20.31
C TYR A 119 2.42 -5.04 21.00
N LYS A 120 1.93 -6.29 21.02
CA LYS A 120 0.63 -6.67 21.59
C LYS A 120 0.33 -6.08 22.98
N SER A 121 1.29 -6.08 23.90
CA SER A 121 1.07 -5.59 25.26
C SER A 121 0.92 -4.07 25.36
N PHE A 122 1.23 -3.32 24.30
CA PHE A 122 1.01 -1.87 24.23
C PHE A 122 -0.40 -1.49 23.77
N MET A 123 -1.15 -2.41 23.16
CA MET A 123 -2.49 -2.10 22.61
C MET A 123 -3.47 -1.52 23.64
N PRO A 124 -3.55 -2.02 24.89
CA PRO A 124 -4.40 -1.39 25.91
C PRO A 124 -3.97 0.04 26.28
N THR A 125 -2.68 0.33 26.16
CA THR A 125 -2.15 1.69 26.39
C THR A 125 -2.48 2.59 25.21
N LEU A 126 -2.36 2.09 23.97
CA LEU A 126 -2.74 2.80 22.75
C LEU A 126 -4.22 3.20 22.77
N GLU A 127 -5.10 2.28 23.20
CA GLU A 127 -6.53 2.53 23.38
C GLU A 127 -6.76 3.71 24.33
N LYS A 128 -6.23 3.63 25.56
CA LYS A 128 -6.32 4.72 26.55
C LYS A 128 -5.75 6.04 26.04
N MET A 129 -4.67 5.99 25.27
CA MET A 129 -4.10 7.19 24.67
C MET A 129 -5.10 7.83 23.71
N CYS A 130 -5.76 7.06 22.85
CA CYS A 130 -6.76 7.56 21.91
C CYS A 130 -8.01 8.09 22.64
N ASP A 131 -8.48 7.39 23.67
CA ASP A 131 -9.63 7.85 24.48
C ASP A 131 -9.34 9.20 25.13
N ASN A 132 -8.14 9.37 25.71
CA ASN A 132 -7.71 10.65 26.28
C ASN A 132 -7.63 11.77 25.23
N LEU A 133 -7.43 11.45 23.96
CA LEU A 133 -7.44 12.46 22.90
C LEU A 133 -8.85 13.00 22.67
N GLU A 134 -9.86 12.14 22.70
CA GLU A 134 -11.25 12.54 22.50
C GLU A 134 -11.78 13.39 23.67
N GLU A 135 -11.36 13.10 24.89
CA GLU A 135 -11.78 13.85 26.09
C GLU A 135 -11.10 15.22 26.23
N SER A 136 -9.95 15.43 25.57
CA SER A 136 -9.14 16.63 25.75
C SER A 136 -9.48 17.73 24.73
N ASN A 137 -10.11 18.80 25.20
CA ASN A 137 -10.40 20.00 24.41
C ASN A 137 -9.15 20.86 24.07
N LEU A 138 -7.96 20.45 24.49
CA LEU A 138 -6.72 21.25 24.40
C LEU A 138 -5.73 20.73 23.35
N ILE A 139 -6.14 19.78 22.51
CA ILE A 139 -5.25 19.22 21.48
C ILE A 139 -5.11 20.20 20.33
N HIS A 140 -3.87 20.45 19.93
CA HIS A 140 -3.56 21.31 18.82
C HIS A 140 -4.24 20.82 17.52
N LYS A 141 -4.91 21.71 16.79
CA LYS A 141 -5.70 21.38 15.59
C LYS A 141 -4.91 20.67 14.48
N ASP A 142 -3.62 20.96 14.35
CA ASP A 142 -2.72 20.37 13.35
C ASP A 142 -2.21 18.97 13.73
N PHE A 143 -2.33 18.56 15.00
CA PHE A 143 -1.85 17.27 15.46
C PHE A 143 -2.55 16.15 14.68
N ARG A 144 -1.80 15.10 14.32
CA ARG A 144 -2.34 13.88 13.72
C ARG A 144 -1.58 12.67 14.25
N LEU A 145 -2.33 11.63 14.63
CA LEU A 145 -1.79 10.34 15.01
C LEU A 145 -1.94 9.36 13.85
N TYR A 146 -0.81 8.92 13.30
CA TYR A 146 -0.75 7.88 12.29
C TYR A 146 -0.29 6.57 12.90
N LEU A 147 -0.95 5.48 12.55
CA LEU A 147 -0.66 4.13 13.03
C LEU A 147 -0.40 3.22 11.84
N THR A 148 0.66 2.42 11.85
CA THR A 148 0.83 1.34 10.86
C THR A 148 0.72 -0.02 11.51
N SER A 149 -0.12 -0.89 10.95
CA SER A 149 -0.32 -2.23 11.50
C SER A 149 -0.76 -3.23 10.44
N MET A 150 -0.24 -4.46 10.50
CA MET A 150 -0.92 -5.59 9.90
C MET A 150 -2.21 -5.91 10.68
N PRO A 151 -3.22 -6.53 10.05
CA PRO A 151 -4.40 -7.02 10.76
C PRO A 151 -4.02 -7.91 11.94
N ALA A 152 -4.51 -7.57 13.13
CA ALA A 152 -4.21 -8.29 14.36
C ALA A 152 -5.45 -8.39 15.25
N ALA A 153 -5.78 -9.59 15.73
CA ALA A 153 -7.00 -9.85 16.51
C ALA A 153 -7.05 -9.12 17.87
N TYR A 154 -5.89 -8.67 18.38
CA TYR A 154 -5.76 -7.94 19.64
C TYR A 154 -5.60 -6.43 19.44
N PHE A 155 -5.70 -5.94 18.20
CA PHE A 155 -5.70 -4.50 17.96
C PHE A 155 -6.99 -3.90 18.56
N PRO A 156 -6.94 -2.76 19.26
CA PRO A 156 -8.09 -2.23 19.97
C PRO A 156 -9.26 -1.90 19.03
N VAL A 157 -10.43 -2.48 19.33
CA VAL A 157 -11.66 -2.22 18.56
C VAL A 157 -12.09 -0.74 18.65
N PRO A 158 -12.04 -0.07 19.81
CA PRO A 158 -12.40 1.35 19.90
C PRO A 158 -11.55 2.23 18.97
N VAL A 159 -10.23 1.99 18.93
CA VAL A 159 -9.32 2.70 18.03
C VAL A 159 -9.69 2.48 16.55
N LEU A 160 -10.11 1.27 16.17
CA LEU A 160 -10.60 0.99 14.81
C LEU A 160 -11.96 1.63 14.52
N GLN A 161 -12.84 1.73 15.51
CA GLN A 161 -14.15 2.34 15.35
C GLN A 161 -14.03 3.85 15.15
N ASN A 162 -13.18 4.50 15.96
CA ASN A 162 -13.02 5.95 15.97
C ASN A 162 -11.98 6.44 14.95
N GLY A 163 -11.13 5.55 14.42
CA GLY A 163 -10.11 5.89 13.43
C GLY A 163 -10.55 5.76 11.97
N ILE A 164 -9.83 6.47 11.08
CA ILE A 164 -9.89 6.22 9.63
C ILE A 164 -9.01 5.02 9.30
N LYS A 165 -9.56 4.03 8.60
CA LYS A 165 -8.81 2.86 8.13
C LYS A 165 -8.38 3.08 6.69
N LEU A 166 -7.08 2.96 6.45
CA LEU A 166 -6.45 3.12 5.16
C LEU A 166 -5.83 1.79 4.75
N THR A 167 -6.36 1.19 3.69
CA THR A 167 -5.80 -0.02 3.10
C THR A 167 -5.07 0.35 1.81
N ILE A 168 -3.75 0.16 1.79
CA ILE A 168 -3.00 0.15 0.54
C ILE A 168 -2.96 -1.30 0.08
N GLU A 169 -3.97 -1.70 -0.70
CA GLU A 169 -3.96 -3.00 -1.36
C GLU A 169 -3.18 -2.90 -2.67
N PRO A 170 -2.37 -3.91 -3.02
CA PRO A 170 -1.82 -4.00 -4.35
C PRO A 170 -2.97 -4.06 -5.37
N PRO A 171 -2.86 -3.35 -6.52
CA PRO A 171 -3.92 -3.26 -7.50
C PRO A 171 -4.34 -4.65 -7.96
N LYS A 172 -5.66 -4.90 -7.98
CA LYS A 172 -6.19 -6.20 -8.39
C LYS A 172 -6.21 -6.30 -9.91
N GLY A 173 -5.30 -7.11 -10.43
CA GLY A 173 -5.31 -7.54 -11.82
C GLY A 173 -4.13 -7.02 -12.60
N PHE A 174 -3.72 -7.82 -13.58
CA PHE A 174 -2.53 -7.60 -14.39
C PHE A 174 -2.42 -6.18 -14.97
N ARG A 175 -3.48 -5.70 -15.64
CA ARG A 175 -3.50 -4.37 -16.26
C ARG A 175 -3.35 -3.24 -15.25
N ALA A 176 -4.04 -3.33 -14.11
CA ALA A 176 -4.00 -2.31 -13.07
C ALA A 176 -2.60 -2.24 -12.43
N ASN A 177 -1.94 -3.38 -12.26
CA ASN A 177 -0.59 -3.44 -11.73
C ASN A 177 0.46 -2.80 -12.66
N VAL A 178 0.38 -3.09 -13.97
CA VAL A 178 1.25 -2.43 -14.97
C VAL A 178 0.98 -0.92 -14.97
N LEU A 179 -0.29 -0.50 -15.02
CA LEU A 179 -0.65 0.92 -15.05
C LEU A 179 -0.12 1.68 -13.83
N ARG A 180 -0.33 1.14 -12.62
CA ARG A 180 0.18 1.71 -11.36
C ARG A 180 1.70 1.90 -11.41
N SER A 181 2.42 0.90 -11.92
CA SER A 181 3.88 0.96 -12.03
C SER A 181 4.36 2.10 -12.95
N PHE A 182 3.52 2.61 -13.84
CA PHE A 182 3.83 3.76 -14.69
C PHE A 182 3.33 5.10 -14.14
N MET A 183 2.31 5.11 -13.27
CA MET A 183 1.80 6.35 -12.66
C MET A 183 2.84 7.09 -11.82
N THR A 184 3.83 6.38 -11.30
CA THR A 184 4.91 6.95 -10.49
C THR A 184 6.12 7.42 -11.30
N VAL A 185 6.14 7.19 -12.62
CA VAL A 185 7.28 7.49 -13.49
C VAL A 185 7.01 8.79 -14.25
N THR A 186 7.95 9.74 -14.18
CA THR A 186 7.85 11.00 -14.93
C THR A 186 8.37 10.85 -16.36
N ASP A 187 7.95 11.77 -17.25
CA ASP A 187 8.47 11.81 -18.62
C ASP A 187 9.98 12.03 -18.64
N ASP A 188 10.51 12.83 -17.73
CA ASP A 188 11.96 13.04 -17.60
C ASP A 188 12.67 11.71 -17.30
N GLN A 189 12.17 10.92 -16.34
CA GLN A 189 12.72 9.60 -16.01
C GLN A 189 12.63 8.60 -17.18
N LEU A 190 11.59 8.68 -18.01
CA LEU A 190 11.46 7.83 -19.20
C LEU A 190 12.39 8.25 -20.35
N ASN A 191 12.88 9.49 -20.33
CA ASN A 191 13.79 10.03 -21.33
C ASN A 191 15.24 10.10 -20.85
N ASP A 192 15.49 9.77 -19.58
CA ASP A 192 16.80 9.83 -18.91
C ASP A 192 17.73 8.67 -19.31
N SER A 193 18.04 8.53 -20.60
CA SER A 193 19.09 7.63 -21.08
C SER A 193 19.53 8.00 -22.50
N ALA A 194 20.82 7.85 -22.79
CA ALA A 194 21.35 7.99 -24.15
C ALA A 194 20.71 6.98 -25.13
N LYS A 195 20.28 5.82 -24.63
CA LYS A 195 19.57 4.75 -25.37
C LYS A 195 18.07 4.78 -25.07
N SER A 196 17.44 5.94 -25.27
CA SER A 196 16.07 6.24 -24.82
C SER A 196 15.00 5.26 -25.33
N VAL A 197 15.12 4.75 -26.56
CA VAL A 197 14.14 3.81 -27.13
C VAL A 197 14.22 2.45 -26.43
N GLU A 198 15.43 1.95 -26.23
CA GLU A 198 15.72 0.70 -25.57
C GLU A 198 15.36 0.78 -24.08
N TRP A 199 15.70 1.89 -23.42
CA TRP A 199 15.32 2.17 -22.04
C TRP A 199 13.81 2.05 -21.83
N LYS A 200 13.00 2.74 -22.64
CA LYS A 200 11.53 2.68 -22.54
C LYS A 200 10.99 1.27 -22.76
N ARG A 201 11.54 0.53 -23.72
CA ARG A 201 11.13 -0.86 -24.01
C ARG A 201 11.47 -1.80 -22.86
N ILE A 202 12.66 -1.68 -22.27
CA ILE A 202 13.10 -2.51 -21.15
C ILE A 202 12.30 -2.16 -19.90
N GLN A 203 12.06 -0.87 -19.62
CA GLN A 203 11.22 -0.44 -18.49
C GLN A 203 9.81 -1.02 -18.58
N PHE A 204 9.21 -1.05 -19.77
CA PHE A 204 7.94 -1.74 -19.98
C PHE A 204 8.07 -3.25 -19.73
N GLY A 205 9.07 -3.91 -20.31
CA GLY A 205 9.30 -5.34 -20.12
C GLY A 205 9.49 -5.72 -18.65
N LEU A 206 10.25 -4.93 -17.89
CA LEU A 206 10.53 -5.13 -16.48
C LEU A 206 9.28 -4.94 -15.62
N LYS A 207 8.53 -3.84 -15.82
CA LYS A 207 7.27 -3.59 -15.09
C LYS A 207 6.19 -4.62 -15.45
N PHE A 208 6.16 -5.07 -16.71
CA PHE A 208 5.30 -6.17 -17.15
C PHE A 208 5.66 -7.47 -16.44
N PHE A 209 6.95 -7.85 -16.43
CA PHE A 209 7.45 -9.02 -15.73
C PHE A 209 7.11 -8.98 -14.24
N HIS A 210 7.37 -7.84 -13.59
CA HIS A 210 7.03 -7.61 -12.19
C HIS A 210 5.53 -7.82 -11.90
N ALA A 211 4.66 -7.28 -12.76
CA ALA A 211 3.22 -7.50 -12.65
C ALA A 211 2.84 -8.98 -12.83
N VAL A 212 3.46 -9.71 -13.77
CA VAL A 212 3.21 -11.15 -13.97
C VAL A 212 3.55 -11.94 -12.72
N ILE A 213 4.75 -11.77 -12.15
CA ILE A 213 5.19 -12.57 -10.99
C ILE A 213 4.35 -12.29 -9.74
N GLN A 214 3.92 -11.05 -9.55
CA GLN A 214 3.03 -10.67 -8.45
C GLN A 214 1.64 -11.29 -8.62
N GLU A 215 1.04 -11.18 -9.80
CA GLU A 215 -0.28 -11.74 -10.10
C GLU A 215 -0.27 -13.28 -10.05
N ARG A 216 0.85 -13.90 -10.42
CA ARG A 216 1.03 -15.36 -10.35
C ARG A 216 0.84 -15.91 -8.94
N ARG A 217 1.10 -15.12 -7.89
CA ARG A 217 0.85 -15.50 -6.48
C ARG A 217 -0.63 -15.85 -6.20
N LYS A 218 -1.57 -15.31 -6.97
CA LYS A 218 -3.02 -15.57 -6.83
C LYS A 218 -3.39 -17.02 -7.12
N PHE A 219 -2.57 -17.73 -7.89
CA PHE A 219 -2.81 -19.13 -8.26
C PHE A 219 -2.26 -20.13 -7.21
N GLY A 220 -1.82 -19.64 -6.04
CA GLY A 220 -1.31 -20.48 -4.97
C GLY A 220 -0.18 -21.40 -5.46
N PRO A 221 -0.19 -22.70 -5.11
CA PRO A 221 0.84 -23.66 -5.52
C PRO A 221 1.03 -23.81 -7.04
N LEU A 222 0.02 -23.52 -7.86
CA LEU A 222 0.14 -23.56 -9.33
C LEU A 222 0.95 -22.36 -9.86
N GLY A 223 0.92 -21.26 -9.13
CA GLY A 223 1.72 -20.08 -9.42
C GLY A 223 3.14 -20.22 -8.89
N TRP A 224 3.25 -20.38 -7.57
CA TRP A 224 4.49 -20.54 -6.83
C TRP A 224 4.33 -21.61 -5.76
N ASN A 225 5.29 -22.53 -5.66
CA ASN A 225 5.35 -23.56 -4.62
C ASN A 225 5.39 -22.97 -3.20
N ILE A 226 6.02 -21.80 -3.04
CA ILE A 226 6.09 -21.00 -1.81
C ILE A 226 5.54 -19.60 -2.09
N ARG A 227 4.93 -18.96 -1.08
CA ARG A 227 4.43 -17.58 -1.20
C ARG A 227 5.57 -16.56 -1.13
N TYR A 228 6.43 -16.55 -2.15
CA TYR A 228 7.48 -15.55 -2.29
C TYR A 228 6.90 -14.13 -2.28
N GLU A 229 7.63 -13.22 -1.65
CA GLU A 229 7.28 -11.81 -1.57
C GLU A 229 8.14 -11.03 -2.57
N PHE A 230 7.49 -10.45 -3.57
CA PHE A 230 8.10 -9.55 -4.56
C PHE A 230 7.51 -8.16 -4.35
N ASN A 231 8.36 -7.18 -4.05
CA ASN A 231 7.94 -5.83 -3.65
C ASN A 231 8.44 -4.77 -4.64
N ASP A 232 7.97 -3.54 -4.48
CA ASP A 232 8.31 -2.44 -5.37
C ASP A 232 9.82 -2.07 -5.28
N SER A 233 10.50 -2.40 -4.17
CA SER A 233 11.95 -2.23 -4.04
C SER A 233 12.75 -3.15 -4.96
N ASP A 234 12.27 -4.38 -5.20
CA ASP A 234 12.89 -5.30 -6.17
C ASP A 234 12.82 -4.70 -7.60
N LEU A 235 11.67 -4.10 -7.95
CA LEU A 235 11.45 -3.42 -9.22
C LEU A 235 12.36 -2.18 -9.37
N GLU A 236 12.43 -1.35 -8.32
CA GLU A 236 13.25 -0.15 -8.32
C GLU A 236 14.74 -0.48 -8.42
N ALA A 237 15.23 -1.47 -7.68
CA ALA A 237 16.61 -1.95 -7.79
C ALA A 237 16.93 -2.47 -9.20
N SER A 238 16.04 -3.27 -9.79
CA SER A 238 16.20 -3.75 -11.17
C SER A 238 16.17 -2.61 -12.20
N SER A 239 15.33 -1.60 -12.01
CA SER A 239 15.25 -0.41 -12.86
C SER A 239 16.57 0.38 -12.82
N THR A 240 17.11 0.62 -11.62
CA THR A 240 18.38 1.33 -11.42
C THR A 240 19.57 0.57 -12.02
N ILE A 241 19.65 -0.74 -11.83
CA ILE A 241 20.70 -1.57 -12.44
C ILE A 241 20.62 -1.51 -13.96
N THR A 242 19.40 -1.60 -14.52
CA THR A 242 19.18 -1.53 -15.97
C THR A 242 19.65 -0.19 -16.53
N HIS A 243 19.29 0.90 -15.86
CA HIS A 243 19.73 2.25 -16.22
C HIS A 243 21.26 2.36 -16.24
N ASN A 244 21.92 2.00 -15.14
CA ASN A 244 23.38 2.04 -15.03
C ASN A 244 24.09 1.21 -16.11
N MET A 245 23.53 0.05 -16.50
CA MET A 245 24.09 -0.79 -17.55
C MET A 245 23.86 -0.24 -18.96
N LEU A 246 22.76 0.48 -19.20
CA LEU A 246 22.49 1.12 -20.48
C LEU A 246 23.40 2.31 -20.75
N GLU A 247 23.79 3.04 -19.69
CA GLU A 247 24.74 4.15 -19.76
C GLU A 247 26.20 3.70 -19.99
N LEU A 248 26.48 2.40 -19.93
CA LEU A 248 27.78 1.88 -20.36
C LEU A 248 27.92 1.94 -21.89
N ASP A 249 29.14 2.25 -22.34
CA ASP A 249 29.49 2.25 -23.75
C ASP A 249 29.36 0.85 -24.37
N GLY A 250 28.84 0.80 -25.59
CA GLY A 250 28.72 -0.43 -26.37
C GLY A 250 27.32 -1.06 -26.36
N PRO A 251 27.21 -2.33 -26.80
CA PRO A 251 25.95 -3.03 -26.93
C PRO A 251 25.32 -3.34 -25.58
N ILE A 252 24.00 -3.51 -25.56
CA ILE A 252 23.26 -3.86 -24.34
C ILE A 252 23.68 -5.26 -23.87
N PRO A 253 24.18 -5.42 -22.62
CA PRO A 253 24.62 -6.70 -22.09
C PRO A 253 23.42 -7.55 -21.64
N TRP A 254 22.67 -8.09 -22.60
CA TRP A 254 21.44 -8.84 -22.34
C TRP A 254 21.59 -10.01 -21.38
N ASP A 255 22.65 -10.82 -21.54
CA ASP A 255 22.90 -11.96 -20.68
C ASP A 255 23.14 -11.53 -19.22
N THR A 256 23.88 -10.44 -19.03
CA THR A 256 24.12 -9.86 -17.70
C THR A 256 22.83 -9.30 -17.10
N LEU A 257 22.04 -8.56 -17.88
CA LEU A 257 20.75 -8.03 -17.42
C LEU A 257 19.80 -9.16 -16.98
N LEU A 258 19.67 -10.20 -17.80
CA LEU A 258 18.82 -11.35 -17.50
C LEU A 258 19.32 -12.13 -16.27
N PHE A 259 20.64 -12.26 -16.13
CA PHE A 259 21.23 -12.90 -14.96
C PHE A 259 20.97 -12.09 -13.68
N VAL A 260 21.27 -10.80 -13.68
CA VAL A 260 21.11 -9.95 -12.49
C VAL A 260 19.63 -9.79 -12.11
N ILE A 261 18.76 -9.48 -13.06
CA ILE A 261 17.33 -9.31 -12.77
C ILE A 261 16.71 -10.66 -12.39
N GLY A 262 16.93 -11.69 -13.23
CA GLY A 262 16.26 -12.98 -13.09
C GLY A 262 16.80 -13.83 -11.95
N HIS A 263 18.11 -13.98 -11.82
CA HIS A 263 18.71 -14.89 -10.82
C HIS A 263 19.03 -14.20 -9.50
N ILE A 264 19.44 -12.92 -9.54
CA ILE A 264 19.88 -12.22 -8.32
C ILE A 264 18.68 -11.50 -7.68
N ASN A 265 18.08 -10.53 -8.37
CA ASN A 265 17.06 -9.67 -7.76
C ASN A 265 15.76 -10.44 -7.45
N TYR A 266 15.17 -11.07 -8.47
CA TYR A 266 13.95 -11.83 -8.30
C TYR A 266 14.22 -13.28 -7.91
N GLY A 267 15.22 -13.91 -8.52
CA GLY A 267 15.60 -15.29 -8.25
C GLY A 267 16.15 -15.51 -6.85
N GLY A 268 16.79 -14.51 -6.22
CA GLY A 268 17.26 -14.61 -4.84
C GLY A 268 16.13 -14.77 -3.80
N ARG A 269 14.87 -14.56 -4.20
CA ARG A 269 13.70 -14.85 -3.36
C ARG A 269 13.27 -16.32 -3.46
N VAL A 270 13.59 -17.00 -4.57
CA VAL A 270 13.08 -18.34 -4.95
C VAL A 270 13.97 -19.44 -4.42
#